data_AF-A0A5Q0M6Z5-F1
#
_entry.id   AF-A0A5Q0M6Z5-F1
#
_cell.length_a   1.000
_cell.length_b   1.000
_cell.length_c   1.000
_cell.angle_alpha   90.00
_cell.angle_beta   90.00
_cell.angle_gamma   90.00
#
_symmetry.space_group_name_H-M   'P 1'
#
loop_
_entity.id
_entity.type
_entity.pdbx_description
1 polymer ?
#
loop_
_entity_poly.entity_id
_entity_poly.type
_entity_poly.pdbx_seq_one_letter_code
_entity_poly.pdbx_strand_id
1 'polypeptide(L)' 'MPSPSPASRDIALTVHELEEGEFYWVLMEAVDGSPGDITHEYAPLEAAHQPYATYSNALVAGVAVLRRLFGPDGKPV' A
#
# COMPACT_ATOMS: atom_id res chain seq x y z
N MET A 1 -21.34 -16.94 18.67
CA MET A 1 -20.42 -16.99 17.52
C MET A 1 -19.61 -15.70 17.54
N PRO A 2 -18.28 -15.72 17.57
CA PRO A 2 -17.52 -14.49 17.34
C PRO A 2 -17.77 -14.06 15.89
N SER A 3 -18.24 -12.84 15.70
CA SER A 3 -18.32 -12.20 14.39
C SER A 3 -16.93 -12.20 13.75
N PRO A 4 -16.79 -12.38 12.42
CA PRO A 4 -15.51 -12.12 11.79
C PRO A 4 -15.19 -10.64 12.03
N SER A 5 -14.14 -10.37 12.79
CA SER A 5 -13.55 -9.03 12.86
C SER A 5 -13.37 -8.54 11.42
N PRO A 6 -13.66 -7.26 11.11
CA PRO A 6 -13.34 -6.74 9.80
C PRO A 6 -11.86 -7.03 9.57
N ALA A 7 -11.53 -7.76 8.50
CA ALA A 7 -10.15 -8.08 8.16
C ALA A 7 -9.41 -6.74 8.05
N SER A 8 -8.53 -6.47 9.01
CA SER A 8 -7.63 -5.32 8.94
C SER A 8 -6.77 -5.54 7.71
N ARG A 9 -6.98 -4.73 6.67
CA ARG A 9 -6.19 -4.82 5.43
C ARG A 9 -4.84 -4.20 5.75
N ASP A 10 -3.80 -5.03 5.83
CA ASP A 10 -2.43 -4.56 6.07
C ASP A 10 -1.86 -4.00 4.75
N ILE A 11 -1.66 -2.69 4.69
CA ILE A 11 -1.13 -1.99 3.51
C ILE A 11 0.25 -1.44 3.81
N ALA A 12 1.22 -1.77 2.96
CA ALA A 12 2.56 -1.19 2.97
C ALA A 12 2.69 -0.12 1.88
N LEU A 13 3.24 1.04 2.24
CA LEU A 13 3.66 2.06 1.29
C LEU A 13 5.19 2.09 1.23
N THR A 14 5.74 1.82 0.06
CA THR A 14 7.19 1.89 -0.19
C THR A 14 7.49 2.97 -1.21
N VAL A 15 8.67 3.57 -1.10
CA VAL A 15 9.20 4.52 -2.07
C VAL A 15 10.54 3.98 -2.53
N HIS A 16 10.66 3.80 -3.83
CA HIS A 16 11.85 3.27 -4.50
C HIS A 16 12.47 4.38 -5.35
N GLU A 17 13.80 4.44 -5.33
CA GLU A 17 14.57 5.23 -6.28
C GLU A 17 15.04 4.28 -7.38
N LEU A 18 14.47 4.39 -8.58
CA LEU A 18 14.81 3.49 -9.71
C LEU A 18 16.00 4.03 -10.50
N GLU A 19 16.04 5.34 -10.70
CA GLU A 19 17.16 6.09 -11.24
C GLU A 19 17.49 7.24 -10.29
N GLU A 20 18.71 7.79 -10.36
CA GLU A 20 19.13 8.87 -9.46
C GLU A 20 18.22 10.10 -9.63
N GLY A 21 17.53 10.46 -8.55
CA GLY A 21 16.55 11.56 -8.56
C GLY A 21 15.15 11.19 -9.07
N GLU A 22 14.90 9.92 -9.39
CA GLU A 22 13.60 9.41 -9.80
C GLU A 22 12.96 8.51 -8.73
N PHE A 23 12.01 9.08 -7.98
CA PHE A 23 11.32 8.40 -6.90
C PHE A 23 9.93 7.91 -7.31
N TYR A 24 9.65 6.63 -7.08
CA TYR A 24 8.38 5.99 -7.36
C TYR A 24 7.80 5.41 -6.07
N TRP A 25 6.51 5.66 -5.82
CA TRP A 25 5.82 5.02 -4.71
C TRP A 25 5.08 3.76 -5.17
N VAL A 26 4.98 2.77 -4.29
CA VAL A 26 4.21 1.54 -4.50
C VAL A 26 3.44 1.22 -3.23
N LEU A 27 2.13 1.05 -3.38
CA LEU A 27 1.24 0.49 -2.37
C LEU A 27 1.16 -1.01 -2.58
N MET A 28 1.35 -1.77 -1.51
CA MET A 28 1.23 -3.22 -1.51
C MET A 28 0.23 -3.63 -0.43
N GLU A 29 -0.67 -4.53 -0.77
CA GLU A 29 -1.64 -5.11 0.15
C GLU A 29 -1.17 -6.50 0.58
N ALA A 30 -1.17 -6.76 1.89
CA ALA A 30 -1.01 -8.11 2.39
C ALA A 30 -2.22 -8.93 1.97
N VAL A 31 -1.97 -9.99 1.19
CA VAL A 31 -3.00 -10.97 0.85
C VAL A 31 -2.87 -12.13 1.84
N ASP A 32 -4.00 -12.50 2.45
CA ASP A 32 -4.06 -13.69 3.28
C ASP A 32 -3.75 -14.91 2.41
N GLY A 33 -2.63 -15.56 2.70
CA GLY A 33 -2.31 -16.87 2.14
C GLY A 33 -3.42 -17.87 2.45
N SER A 34 -3.59 -18.85 1.56
CA SER A 34 -4.57 -19.94 1.75
C SER A 34 -4.40 -20.58 3.14
N PRO A 35 -5.49 -20.97 3.84
CA PRO A 35 -5.39 -21.47 5.21
C PRO A 35 -4.43 -22.67 5.31
N GLY A 36 -3.28 -22.44 5.95
CA GLY A 36 -2.16 -23.39 6.03
C GLY A 36 -0.83 -22.82 5.53
N ASP A 37 -0.86 -21.68 4.84
CA ASP A 37 0.31 -20.97 4.38
C ASP A 37 0.68 -19.84 5.34
N ILE A 38 1.93 -19.82 5.79
CA ILE A 38 2.51 -18.82 6.70
C ILE A 38 3.15 -17.65 5.93
N THR A 39 3.04 -17.66 4.60
CA THR A 39 3.50 -16.57 3.72
C THR A 39 2.46 -15.46 3.73
N HIS A 40 2.75 -14.40 4.50
CA HIS A 40 2.14 -13.10 4.25
C HIS A 40 2.71 -12.55 2.93
N GLU A 41 2.01 -12.80 1.83
CA GLU A 41 2.38 -12.27 0.53
C GLU A 41 1.90 -10.82 0.43
N TYR A 42 2.76 -9.93 -0.06
CA TYR A 42 2.41 -8.55 -0.36
C TYR A 42 2.25 -8.41 -1.86
N ALA A 43 1.01 -8.19 -2.32
CA ALA A 43 0.71 -7.97 -3.72
C ALA A 43 0.68 -6.46 -4.02
N PRO A 44 1.28 -5.99 -5.13
CA PRO A 44 1.21 -4.58 -5.51
C PRO A 44 -0.25 -4.21 -5.81
N LEU A 45 -0.75 -3.22 -5.07
CA LEU A 45 -2.09 -2.68 -5.20
C LEU A 45 -2.11 -1.51 -6.18
N GLU A 46 -1.22 -0.53 -5.97
CA GLU A 46 -1.11 0.62 -6.85
C GLU A 46 0.29 1.21 -6.86
N ALA A 47 0.70 1.85 -7.95
CA ALA A 47 2.04 2.41 -8.10
C ALA A 47 2.04 3.74 -8.83
N ALA A 48 3.07 4.55 -8.57
CA ALA A 48 3.37 5.73 -9.33
C ALA A 48 3.65 5.38 -10.79
N HIS A 49 2.90 5.98 -11.72
CA HIS A 49 3.15 5.82 -13.15
C HIS A 49 4.24 6.78 -13.67
N GLN A 50 4.59 7.79 -12.89
CA GLN A 50 5.59 8.82 -13.23
C GLN A 50 6.55 9.02 -12.06
N PRO A 51 7.83 9.35 -12.35
CA PRO A 51 8.81 9.65 -11.32
C PRO A 51 8.50 10.97 -10.64
N TYR A 52 8.81 11.02 -9.34
CA TYR A 52 8.84 12.25 -8.56
C TYR A 52 10.28 12.69 -8.35
N ALA A 53 10.51 14.01 -8.34
CA ALA A 53 11.84 14.60 -8.17
C ALA A 53 12.42 14.46 -6.75
N THR A 54 11.62 14.09 -5.75
CA THR A 54 12.08 13.89 -4.37
C THR A 54 11.35 12.74 -3.70
N TYR A 55 12.04 12.05 -2.80
CA TYR A 55 11.47 11.01 -1.94
C TYR A 55 10.20 11.49 -1.21
N SER A 56 10.25 12.69 -0.63
CA SER A 56 9.12 13.25 0.12
C SER A 56 7.89 13.47 -0.76
N ASN A 57 8.07 13.93 -2.00
CA ASN A 57 6.95 14.11 -2.92
C ASN A 57 6.30 12.78 -3.29
N ALA A 58 7.11 11.75 -3.58
CA ALA A 58 6.61 10.39 -3.83
C ALA A 58 5.84 9.85 -2.60
N LEU A 59 6.39 10.02 -1.41
CA LEU A 59 5.75 9.56 -0.17
C LEU A 59 4.40 10.26 0.07
N VAL A 60 4.35 11.59 -0.05
CA VAL A 60 3.11 12.35 0.15
C VAL A 60 2.06 11.97 -0.89
N ALA A 61 2.46 11.77 -2.15
CA ALA A 61 1.57 11.29 -3.19
C ALA A 61 1.01 9.88 -2.87
N GLY A 62 1.87 8.95 -2.45
CA GLY A 62 1.45 7.61 -2.03
C GLY A 62 0.52 7.62 -0.82
N VAL A 63 0.79 8.45 0.19
CA VAL A 63 -0.09 8.63 1.36
C VAL A 63 -1.44 9.24 0.97
N ALA A 64 -1.46 10.18 0.02
CA ALA A 64 -2.71 10.76 -0.47
C ALA A 64 -3.59 9.71 -1.17
N VAL A 65 -2.99 8.80 -1.96
CA VAL A 65 -3.70 7.68 -2.58
C VAL A 65 -4.17 6.67 -1.52
N LEU A 66 -3.31 6.30 -0.57
CA LEU A 66 -3.69 5.44 0.56
C LEU A 66 -4.92 6.01 1.31
N ARG A 67 -4.89 7.30 1.66
CA ARG A 67 -6.02 7.98 2.31
C ARG A 67 -7.27 8.04 1.44
N ARG A 68 -7.13 8.13 0.12
CA ARG A 68 -8.25 8.11 -0.82
C ARG A 68 -8.89 6.73 -0.93
N LEU A 69 -8.08 5.68 -0.98
CA LEU A 69 -8.54 4.29 -1.12
C LEU A 69 -9.21 3.79 0.17
N PHE A 70 -8.71 4.20 1.33
CA PHE A 70 -9.12 3.64 2.62
C PHE A 70 -9.79 4.65 3.57
N GLY A 71 -9.92 5.92 3.15
CA GLY A 71 -10.43 7.00 3.99
C GLY A 71 -9.49 7.33 5.17
N PRO A 72 -9.83 8.32 6.00
CA PRO A 72 -9.10 8.61 7.24
C PRO A 72 -9.21 7.49 8.29
N ASP A 73 -10.19 6.58 8.15
CA ASP A 73 -10.54 5.56 9.14
C ASP A 73 -10.31 4.11 8.68
N GLY A 74 -9.73 3.87 7.49
CA GLY A 74 -9.40 2.52 7.02
C GLY A 74 -10.59 1.65 6.59
N LYS A 75 -11.78 2.23 6.40
CA LYS A 75 -13.02 1.48 6.13
C LYS A 75 -13.39 1.57 4.65
N PRO A 76 -13.55 0.44 3.94
CA PRO A 76 -14.05 0.48 2.57
C PRO A 76 -15.50 0.99 2.58
N VAL A 77 -15.80 1.91 1.67
CA VAL A 77 -17.17 2.41 1.41
C VAL A 77 -18.02 1.36 0.71
#